data_AF-A0AAD6B9T4-F1
#
_entry.id   AF-A0AAD6B9T4-F1
#
_cell.length_a   1.000
_cell.length_b   1.000
_cell.length_c   1.000
_cell.angle_alpha   90.00
_cell.angle_beta   90.00
_cell.angle_gamma   90.00
#
_symmetry.space_group_name_H-M   'P 1'
#
loop_
_entity.id
_entity.type
_entity.pdbx_description
1 polymer ?
#
loop_
_entity_poly.entity_id
_entity_poly.type
_entity_poly.pdbx_seq_one_letter_code
_entity_poly.pdbx_strand_id
1 'polypeptide(L)'
;MTLYLRHYWKDERLSFTSSTNKSMTFDGRLVKKIWVPDVFFVHSKRSFIHDTTTENIMLRVFPDGHVLYSLRVTVTAACNMDFSRFPLDSQTCSLELESYAYTDEDLMLYWKSGDESLSTDDKISLSQFLIQKFHTTSRLAFYSSTGTHTHTHTHTHTHTHTHTHTHTHTHTHTHTHTHTHTHTHTHTHTHTHTHTHTHTHTHTHTFPVSLKHFLFS
;
A
#
# COMPACT_ATOMS: atom_id res chain seq x y z
N MET A 1 -3.50 2.85 -0.11
CA MET A 1 -2.12 3.03 -0.58
C MET A 1 -2.13 3.77 -1.90
N THR A 2 -1.28 4.78 -2.08
CA THR A 2 -1.11 5.50 -3.35
C THR A 2 0.19 5.02 -3.99
N LEU A 3 0.17 4.71 -5.28
CA LEU A 3 1.32 4.20 -5.99
C LEU A 3 1.43 4.69 -7.43
N TYR A 4 2.67 4.72 -7.93
CA TYR A 4 2.95 4.84 -9.36
C TYR A 4 3.17 3.45 -9.93
N LEU A 5 2.24 2.97 -10.75
CA LEU A 5 2.30 1.68 -11.42
C LEU A 5 2.91 1.87 -12.80
N ARG A 6 4.01 1.17 -13.08
CA ARG A 6 4.73 1.24 -14.37
C ARG A 6 4.76 -0.09 -15.08
N HIS A 7 4.12 -0.13 -16.22
CA HIS A 7 4.08 -1.23 -17.16
C HIS A 7 5.10 -1.01 -18.27
N TYR A 8 5.81 -2.07 -18.64
CA TYR A 8 6.78 -2.07 -19.72
C TYR A 8 6.57 -3.29 -20.60
N TRP A 9 6.30 -3.10 -21.88
CA TRP A 9 6.16 -4.20 -22.84
C TRP A 9 6.84 -3.83 -24.15
N LYS A 10 6.96 -4.80 -25.05
CA LYS A 10 7.43 -4.56 -26.41
C LYS A 10 6.26 -4.72 -27.37
N ASP A 11 6.03 -3.73 -28.21
CA ASP A 11 5.06 -3.78 -29.31
C ASP A 11 5.76 -3.34 -30.61
N GLU A 12 6.03 -4.30 -31.49
CA GLU A 12 6.76 -4.05 -32.74
C GLU A 12 6.00 -3.10 -33.69
N ARG A 13 4.67 -3.02 -33.57
CA ARG A 13 3.83 -2.13 -34.38
C ARG A 13 4.03 -0.65 -34.03
N LEU A 14 4.57 -0.38 -32.84
CA LEU A 14 4.87 0.96 -32.36
C LEU A 14 6.35 1.35 -32.55
N SER A 15 7.14 0.49 -33.19
CA SER A 15 8.53 0.81 -33.54
C SER A 15 8.58 1.92 -34.60
N PHE A 16 9.60 2.77 -34.51
CA PHE A 16 9.78 3.88 -35.45
C PHE A 16 11.26 4.16 -35.68
N THR A 17 11.59 4.63 -36.88
CA THR A 17 12.97 4.99 -37.22
C THR A 17 13.36 6.28 -36.51
N SER A 18 14.42 6.22 -35.69
CA SER A 18 14.93 7.37 -34.95
C SER A 18 16.42 7.52 -35.21
N SER A 19 16.84 8.69 -35.72
CA SER A 19 18.25 8.99 -35.96
C SER A 19 19.04 9.27 -34.67
N THR A 20 18.36 9.52 -33.55
CA THR A 20 18.98 9.93 -32.28
C THR A 20 18.67 8.99 -31.11
N ASN A 21 18.02 7.85 -31.38
CA ASN A 21 17.54 6.89 -30.37
C ASN A 21 16.72 7.53 -29.23
N LYS A 22 16.07 8.66 -29.49
CA LYS A 22 15.25 9.35 -28.49
C LYS A 22 13.87 8.71 -28.41
N SER A 23 13.42 8.48 -27.17
CA SER A 23 12.04 8.05 -26.90
C SER A 23 11.07 9.22 -27.08
N MET A 24 9.84 8.89 -27.48
CA MET A 24 8.76 9.85 -27.63
C MET A 24 7.79 9.69 -26.47
N THR A 25 7.46 10.80 -25.80
CA THR A 25 6.44 10.82 -24.73
C THR A 25 5.14 11.36 -25.34
N PHE A 26 4.06 10.62 -25.12
CA PHE A 26 2.74 10.92 -25.64
C PHE A 26 1.78 11.33 -24.52
N ASP A 27 0.75 12.06 -24.93
CA ASP A 27 -0.35 12.46 -24.07
C ASP A 27 -1.26 11.28 -23.71
N GLY A 28 -1.86 11.31 -22.51
CA GLY A 28 -2.69 10.23 -21.98
C GLY A 28 -3.88 9.87 -22.86
N ARG A 29 -4.39 10.80 -23.69
CA ARG A 29 -5.50 10.52 -24.63
C ARG A 29 -5.16 9.46 -25.69
N LEU A 30 -3.88 9.30 -26.04
CA LEU A 30 -3.46 8.32 -27.05
C LEU A 30 -3.52 6.88 -26.53
N VAL A 31 -3.53 6.70 -25.20
CA VAL A 31 -3.60 5.39 -24.53
C VAL A 31 -4.86 4.63 -24.95
N LYS A 32 -5.96 5.33 -25.22
CA LYS A 32 -7.23 4.72 -25.70
C LYS A 32 -7.17 4.16 -27.12
N LYS A 33 -6.10 4.45 -27.87
CA LYS A 33 -5.93 4.01 -29.28
C LYS A 33 -4.91 2.89 -29.45
N ILE A 34 -4.16 2.58 -28.40
CA ILE A 34 -3.18 1.50 -28.42
C ILE A 34 -3.65 0.38 -27.50
N TRP A 35 -3.09 -0.81 -27.70
CA TRP A 35 -3.28 -1.90 -26.76
C TRP A 35 -2.53 -1.60 -25.46
N VAL A 36 -3.20 -1.83 -24.33
CA VAL A 36 -2.67 -1.70 -22.97
C VAL A 36 -3.12 -2.93 -22.20
N PRO A 37 -2.23 -3.59 -21.44
CA PRO A 37 -2.59 -4.79 -20.69
C PRO A 37 -3.63 -4.47 -19.59
N ASP A 38 -4.54 -5.41 -19.39
CA ASP A 38 -5.73 -5.33 -18.52
C ASP A 38 -5.44 -5.75 -17.08
N VAL A 39 -4.34 -5.23 -16.52
CA VAL A 39 -3.91 -5.58 -15.17
C VAL A 39 -4.85 -4.97 -14.12
N PHE A 40 -5.36 -5.81 -13.22
CA PHE A 40 -6.23 -5.40 -12.12
C PHE A 40 -5.67 -5.83 -10.76
N PHE A 41 -6.22 -5.24 -9.70
CA PHE A 41 -5.85 -5.55 -8.31
C PHE A 41 -6.84 -6.55 -7.71
N VAL A 42 -6.40 -7.80 -7.51
CA VAL A 42 -7.25 -8.95 -7.13
C VAL A 42 -8.05 -8.68 -5.85
N HIS A 43 -7.38 -8.19 -4.81
CA HIS A 43 -8.00 -7.93 -3.50
C HIS A 43 -8.35 -6.44 -3.28
N SER A 44 -8.58 -5.68 -4.34
CA SER A 44 -8.98 -4.27 -4.20
C SER A 44 -10.44 -4.13 -3.78
N LYS A 45 -10.68 -3.40 -2.69
CA LYS A 45 -12.03 -2.96 -2.28
C LYS A 45 -12.47 -1.71 -3.01
N ARG A 46 -11.52 -0.81 -3.28
CA ARG A 46 -11.71 0.43 -4.03
C ARG A 46 -10.39 0.85 -4.65
N SER A 47 -10.41 1.22 -5.91
CA SER A 47 -9.25 1.79 -6.61
C SER A 47 -9.70 2.96 -7.48
N PHE A 48 -8.82 3.95 -7.66
CA PHE A 48 -9.06 5.06 -8.57
C PHE A 48 -7.73 5.61 -9.09
N ILE A 49 -7.76 6.06 -10.35
CA ILE A 49 -6.65 6.77 -10.99
C ILE A 49 -6.79 8.25 -10.64
N HIS A 50 -5.68 8.93 -10.35
CA HIS A 50 -5.69 10.37 -10.07
C HIS A 50 -5.91 11.15 -11.38
N ASP A 51 -6.76 12.17 -11.33
CA ASP A 51 -7.27 12.89 -12.51
C ASP A 51 -7.18 14.43 -12.44
N THR A 52 -6.54 14.97 -11.41
CA THR A 52 -6.44 16.42 -11.18
C THR A 52 -5.07 16.94 -11.64
N THR A 53 -4.91 17.88 -12.59
CA THR A 53 -5.82 18.60 -13.51
C THR A 53 -6.09 17.87 -14.83
N THR A 54 -5.40 16.76 -15.04
CA THR A 54 -5.55 15.81 -16.15
C THR A 54 -5.29 14.42 -15.60
N GLU A 55 -5.75 13.37 -16.27
CA GLU A 55 -5.42 11.99 -15.90
C GLU A 55 -3.90 11.81 -15.75
N ASN A 56 -3.46 11.32 -14.59
CA ASN A 56 -2.06 11.11 -14.25
C ASN A 56 -1.54 9.84 -14.92
N ILE A 57 -1.54 9.85 -16.26
CA ILE A 57 -1.14 8.77 -17.14
C ILE A 57 -0.04 9.30 -18.05
N MET A 58 1.05 8.55 -18.15
CA MET A 58 2.19 8.83 -19.01
C MET A 58 2.45 7.64 -19.92
N LEU A 59 2.53 7.91 -21.22
CA LEU A 59 2.91 6.92 -22.22
C LEU A 59 4.22 7.35 -22.87
N ARG A 60 5.20 6.47 -22.92
CA ARG A 60 6.48 6.70 -23.59
C ARG A 60 6.83 5.51 -24.47
N VAL A 61 7.11 5.76 -25.74
CA VAL A 61 7.50 4.72 -26.70
C VAL A 61 8.96 4.93 -27.10
N PHE A 62 9.72 3.85 -27.09
CA PHE A 62 11.10 3.79 -27.51
C PHE A 62 11.19 3.37 -29.00
N PRO A 63 12.26 3.76 -29.72
CA PRO A 63 12.40 3.47 -31.15
C PRO A 63 12.34 1.98 -31.52
N ASP A 64 12.76 1.12 -30.60
CA ASP A 64 12.78 -0.34 -30.73
C ASP A 64 11.42 -1.01 -30.47
N GLY A 65 10.36 -0.22 -30.25
CA GLY A 65 9.01 -0.68 -29.97
C GLY A 65 8.75 -0.97 -28.49
N HIS A 66 9.70 -0.73 -27.59
CA HIS A 66 9.39 -0.80 -26.17
C HIS A 66 8.45 0.34 -25.76
N VAL A 67 7.51 0.03 -24.89
CA VAL A 67 6.51 0.97 -24.38
C VAL A 67 6.61 1.00 -22.87
N LEU A 68 6.71 2.19 -22.31
CA LEU A 68 6.58 2.48 -20.89
C LEU A 68 5.26 3.20 -20.66
N TYR A 69 4.37 2.57 -19.91
CA TYR A 69 3.10 3.13 -19.48
C TYR A 69 3.12 3.30 -17.96
N SER A 70 2.89 4.50 -17.47
CA SER A 70 2.93 4.83 -16.05
C SER A 70 1.61 5.50 -15.66
N LEU A 71 0.99 5.01 -14.59
CA LEU A 71 -0.22 5.60 -14.03
C LEU A 71 -0.06 5.82 -12.52
N ARG A 72 -0.68 6.87 -12.00
CA ARG A 72 -0.79 7.10 -10.56
C ARG A 72 -2.16 6.61 -10.07
N VAL A 73 -2.16 5.59 -9.23
CA VAL A 73 -3.38 4.95 -8.72
C VAL A 73 -3.37 4.92 -7.20
N THR A 74 -4.54 5.14 -6.60
CA THR A 74 -4.77 4.82 -5.19
C THR A 74 -5.59 3.54 -5.10
N VAL A 75 -5.12 2.59 -4.31
CA VAL A 75 -5.77 1.30 -4.07
C VAL A 75 -5.96 1.10 -2.58
N THR A 76 -7.18 0.72 -2.19
CA THR A 76 -7.50 0.17 -0.88
C THR A 76 -7.62 -1.34 -1.05
N ALA A 77 -6.56 -2.06 -0.71
CA ALA A 77 -6.51 -3.52 -0.75
C ALA A 77 -6.95 -4.13 0.59
N ALA A 78 -7.56 -5.32 0.53
CA ALA A 78 -7.79 -6.12 1.72
C ALA A 78 -6.46 -6.72 2.21
N CYS A 79 -6.28 -6.76 3.53
CA CYS A 79 -5.16 -7.44 4.18
C CYS A 79 -5.70 -8.24 5.37
N ASN A 80 -5.36 -9.52 5.42
CA ASN A 80 -5.74 -10.40 6.52
C ASN A 80 -4.69 -10.27 7.63
N MET A 81 -5.01 -9.49 8.66
CA MET A 81 -4.12 -9.22 9.78
C MET A 81 -4.31 -10.27 10.89
N ASP A 82 -3.21 -10.72 11.49
CA ASP A 82 -3.19 -11.61 12.66
C ASP A 82 -2.89 -10.81 13.93
N PHE A 83 -3.91 -10.60 14.77
CA PHE A 83 -3.82 -9.82 16.00
C PHE A 83 -3.52 -10.66 17.26
N SER A 84 -3.12 -11.91 17.11
CA SER A 84 -2.84 -12.81 18.24
C SER A 84 -1.81 -12.26 19.25
N ARG A 85 -0.92 -11.37 18.79
CA ARG A 85 0.16 -10.75 19.60
C ARG A 85 0.03 -9.24 19.77
N PHE A 86 -1.17 -8.69 19.55
CA PHE A 86 -1.38 -7.25 19.69
C PHE A 86 -0.98 -6.76 21.11
N PRO A 87 -0.25 -5.64 21.24
CA PRO A 87 0.18 -4.69 20.19
C PRO A 87 1.64 -4.87 19.71
N LEU A 88 2.27 -6.01 20.02
CA LEU A 88 3.65 -6.36 19.61
C LEU A 88 3.65 -7.33 18.42
N ASP A 89 2.62 -7.23 17.59
CA ASP A 89 2.41 -8.03 16.40
C ASP A 89 3.20 -7.49 15.21
N SER A 90 3.41 -8.38 14.25
CA SER A 90 3.92 -8.04 12.94
C SER A 90 2.93 -8.51 11.89
N GLN A 91 2.60 -7.62 10.97
CA GLN A 91 1.62 -7.85 9.92
C GLN A 91 2.30 -8.02 8.57
N THR A 92 1.77 -8.93 7.76
CA THR A 92 2.21 -9.14 6.38
C THR A 92 1.04 -8.91 5.45
N CYS A 93 1.08 -7.81 4.70
CA CYS A 93 0.04 -7.46 3.73
C CYS A 93 0.53 -7.71 2.31
N SER A 94 -0.31 -8.34 1.47
CA SER A 94 -0.05 -8.50 0.04
C SER A 94 -0.82 -7.45 -0.79
N LEU A 95 -0.19 -6.98 -1.86
CA LEU A 95 -0.86 -6.36 -2.99
C LEU A 95 -0.64 -7.24 -4.20
N GLU A 96 -1.71 -7.72 -4.81
CA GLU A 96 -1.68 -8.70 -5.89
C GLU A 96 -2.21 -8.08 -7.18
N LEU A 97 -1.47 -8.28 -8.27
CA LEU A 97 -1.80 -7.85 -9.62
C LEU A 97 -1.91 -9.06 -10.53
N GLU A 98 -2.93 -9.07 -11.37
CA GLU A 98 -3.26 -10.16 -12.29
C GLU A 98 -3.84 -9.58 -13.59
N SER A 99 -3.74 -10.31 -14.70
CA SER A 99 -4.50 -10.00 -15.93
C SER A 99 -5.93 -10.49 -15.78
N TYR A 100 -6.89 -9.74 -16.32
CA TYR A 100 -8.30 -10.11 -16.20
C TYR A 100 -8.74 -11.12 -17.27
N ALA A 101 -8.33 -10.90 -18.52
CA ALA A 101 -8.79 -11.68 -19.68
C ALA A 101 -7.70 -12.61 -20.26
N TYR A 102 -6.42 -12.27 -20.11
CA TYR A 102 -5.33 -13.02 -20.74
C TYR A 102 -4.75 -14.06 -19.78
N THR A 103 -4.59 -15.29 -20.27
CA THR A 103 -3.96 -16.39 -19.54
C THR A 103 -2.44 -16.26 -19.54
N ASP A 104 -1.75 -17.17 -18.84
CA ASP A 104 -0.29 -17.27 -18.85
C ASP A 104 0.31 -17.56 -20.23
N GLU A 105 -0.46 -18.14 -21.15
CA GLU A 105 -0.04 -18.35 -22.53
C GLU A 105 -0.01 -17.05 -23.35
N ASP A 106 -0.90 -16.10 -23.04
CA ASP A 106 -1.06 -14.84 -23.79
C ASP A 106 -0.32 -13.67 -23.14
N LEU A 107 -0.26 -13.63 -21.80
CA LEU A 107 0.31 -12.51 -21.05
C LEU A 107 0.98 -12.97 -19.75
N MET A 108 2.31 -12.85 -19.73
CA MET A 108 3.11 -13.15 -18.55
C MET A 108 3.49 -11.88 -17.78
N LEU A 109 3.05 -11.78 -16.52
CA LEU A 109 3.45 -10.72 -15.59
C LEU A 109 4.71 -11.08 -14.82
N TYR A 110 5.73 -10.23 -14.86
CA TYR A 110 6.92 -10.38 -14.02
C TYR A 110 7.54 -9.05 -13.58
N TRP A 111 8.26 -9.11 -12.46
CA TRP A 111 9.01 -7.99 -11.90
C TRP A 111 10.34 -7.82 -12.63
N LYS A 112 10.60 -6.65 -13.22
CA LYS A 112 11.82 -6.42 -14.04
C LYS A 112 13.13 -6.64 -13.29
N SER A 113 13.16 -6.30 -12.01
CA SER A 113 14.37 -6.30 -11.17
C SER A 113 14.07 -6.88 -9.78
N GLY A 114 13.11 -7.81 -9.67
CA GLY A 114 12.69 -8.39 -8.40
C GLY A 114 12.37 -7.32 -7.35
N ASP A 115 12.95 -7.42 -6.16
CA ASP A 115 12.68 -6.52 -5.03
C ASP A 115 13.08 -5.06 -5.34
N GLU A 116 14.07 -4.82 -6.21
CA GLU A 116 14.47 -3.48 -6.65
C GLU A 116 13.44 -2.84 -7.60
N SER A 117 12.48 -3.62 -8.10
CA SER A 117 11.34 -3.11 -8.87
C SER A 117 10.41 -2.27 -7.99
N LEU A 118 10.54 -2.35 -6.66
CA LEU A 118 9.81 -1.48 -5.75
C LEU A 118 10.73 -0.37 -5.24
N SER A 119 10.29 0.86 -5.37
CA SER A 119 10.97 2.02 -4.79
C SER A 119 9.98 2.80 -3.96
N THR A 120 10.25 2.86 -2.67
CA THR A 120 9.54 3.75 -1.76
C THR A 120 10.19 5.12 -1.73
N ASP A 121 9.42 6.12 -1.35
CA ASP A 121 9.98 7.39 -0.87
C ASP A 121 10.60 7.13 0.52
N ASP A 122 11.75 7.72 0.82
CA ASP A 122 12.43 7.55 2.11
C ASP A 122 11.61 8.14 3.28
N LYS A 123 10.56 8.91 2.96
CA LYS A 123 9.71 9.62 3.92
C LYS A 123 8.38 8.93 4.23
N ILE A 124 8.17 7.67 3.84
CA ILE A 124 6.95 6.97 4.23
C ILE A 124 6.95 6.71 5.73
N SER A 125 6.24 7.56 6.48
CA SER A 125 5.95 7.35 7.89
C SER A 125 4.48 6.96 8.08
N LEU A 126 4.25 5.88 8.80
CA LEU A 126 2.92 5.50 9.26
C LEU A 126 2.83 5.79 10.75
N SER A 127 1.65 6.19 11.21
CA SER A 127 1.42 6.62 12.60
C SER A 127 1.56 5.49 13.62
N GLN A 128 1.27 4.25 13.22
CA GLN A 128 1.22 3.08 14.12
C GLN A 128 2.12 1.93 13.68
N PHE A 129 2.60 1.96 12.44
CA PHE A 129 3.35 0.85 11.84
C PHE A 129 4.70 1.34 11.36
N LEU A 130 5.72 0.49 11.48
CA LEU A 130 6.98 0.68 10.78
C LEU A 130 7.07 -0.35 9.66
N ILE A 131 7.25 0.12 8.42
CA ILE A 131 7.52 -0.76 7.30
C ILE A 131 8.94 -1.29 7.45
N GLN A 132 9.09 -2.61 7.58
CA GLN A 132 10.39 -3.25 7.72
C GLN A 132 10.98 -3.58 6.36
N LYS A 133 10.22 -4.26 5.50
CA LYS A 133 10.71 -4.74 4.21
C LYS A 133 9.58 -4.96 3.22
N PHE A 134 9.93 -4.86 1.94
CA PHE A 134 9.11 -5.28 0.83
C PHE A 134 9.74 -6.47 0.12
N HIS A 135 8.88 -7.35 -0.35
CA HIS A 135 9.27 -8.53 -1.12
C HIS A 135 8.36 -8.67 -2.32
N THR A 136 8.96 -9.02 -3.45
CA THR A 136 8.28 -9.24 -4.73
C THR A 136 8.33 -10.70 -5.11
N THR A 137 7.21 -11.20 -5.61
CA THR A 137 7.05 -12.60 -5.97
C THR A 137 6.11 -12.69 -7.17
N SER A 138 6.36 -13.66 -8.03
CA SER A 138 5.56 -13.98 -9.23
C SER A 138 5.17 -15.45 -9.16
N ARG A 139 3.90 -15.76 -9.41
CA ARG A 139 3.32 -17.10 -9.28
C ARG A 139 2.17 -17.29 -10.28
N LEU A 140 1.83 -18.55 -10.55
CA LEU A 140 0.69 -18.92 -11.40
C LEU A 140 -0.52 -19.23 -10.53
N ALA A 141 -1.69 -18.73 -10.92
CA ALA A 141 -2.99 -19.03 -10.34
C ALA A 141 -3.85 -19.79 -11.35
N PHE A 142 -4.46 -20.90 -10.95
CA PHE A 142 -5.35 -21.68 -11.82
C PHE A 142 -6.81 -21.46 -11.45
N TYR A 143 -7.61 -21.02 -12.42
CA TYR A 143 -9.05 -20.88 -12.30
C TYR A 143 -9.74 -21.88 -13.22
N SER A 144 -10.54 -22.79 -12.66
CA SER A 144 -11.17 -23.88 -13.42
C SER A 144 -12.07 -23.41 -14.58
N SER A 145 -12.53 -22.16 -14.55
CA SER A 145 -13.38 -21.54 -15.57
C SER A 145 -12.63 -20.84 -16.70
N THR A 146 -11.42 -20.33 -16.43
CA THR A 146 -10.74 -19.35 -17.29
C THR A 146 -9.26 -19.66 -17.53
N GLY A 147 -8.75 -20.79 -17.03
CA GLY A 147 -7.39 -21.25 -17.27
C GLY A 147 -6.39 -20.81 -16.22
N THR A 148 -5.10 -20.89 -16.56
CA THR A 148 -4.00 -20.44 -15.72
C THR A 148 -3.70 -18.97 -16.00
N HIS A 149 -3.53 -18.19 -14.95
CA HIS A 149 -3.27 -16.76 -14.99
C HIS A 149 -1.97 -16.48 -14.24
N THR A 150 -1.22 -15.48 -14.69
CA THR A 150 -0.03 -15.04 -13.97
C THR A 150 -0.39 -13.95 -12.98
N HIS A 151 -0.02 -14.16 -11.72
CA HIS A 151 -0.10 -13.09 -10.72
C HIS A 151 1.28 -12.68 -10.22
N THR A 152 1.38 -11.40 -9.90
CA THR A 152 2.53 -10.84 -9.22
C THR A 152 2.04 -10.20 -7.94
N HIS A 153 2.76 -10.43 -6.85
CA HIS A 153 2.40 -9.84 -5.58
C HIS A 153 3.59 -9.21 -4.89
N THR A 154 3.29 -8.18 -4.12
CA THR A 154 4.25 -7.54 -3.23
C THR A 154 3.80 -7.76 -1.81
N HIS A 155 4.64 -8.40 -0.99
CA HIS A 155 4.43 -8.48 0.44
C HIS A 155 5.12 -7.32 1.15
N THR A 156 4.41 -6.67 2.06
CA THR A 156 4.96 -5.66 2.95
C THR A 156 4.90 -6.19 4.37
N HIS A 157 6.05 -6.24 5.03
CA HIS A 157 6.14 -6.61 6.43
C HIS A 157 6.17 -5.34 7.30
N THR A 158 5.25 -5.25 8.25
CA THR A 158 5.11 -4.09 9.13
C THR A 158 5.08 -4.49 10.60
N HIS A 159 5.76 -3.72 11.44
CA HIS A 159 5.74 -3.92 12.89
C HIS A 159 4.86 -2.86 13.57
N THR A 160 4.02 -3.29 14.52
CA THR A 160 3.16 -2.40 15.29
C THR A 160 3.95 -1.69 16.39
N HIS A 161 3.83 -0.36 16.48
CA HIS A 161 4.43 0.44 17.56
C HIS A 161 3.33 1.15 18.36
N THR A 162 3.32 0.97 19.68
CA THR A 162 2.41 1.68 20.58
C THR A 162 3.13 2.84 21.25
N HIS A 163 2.68 4.07 21.01
CA HIS A 163 3.15 5.22 21.78
C HIS A 163 2.36 5.30 23.10
N THR A 164 2.98 4.88 24.20
CA THR A 164 2.36 4.97 25.53
C THR A 164 2.59 6.39 26.06
N HIS A 165 1.52 7.19 26.20
CA HIS A 165 1.61 8.48 26.87
C HIS A 165 1.41 8.27 28.38
N THR A 166 2.49 8.31 29.16
CA THR A 166 2.43 8.22 30.62
C THR A 166 1.96 9.56 31.18
N HIS A 167 0.74 9.63 31.73
CA HIS A 167 0.26 10.82 32.44
C HIS A 167 0.64 10.71 33.92
N THR A 168 1.68 11.45 34.33
CA THR A 168 2.12 11.50 35.73
C THR A 168 1.22 12.47 36.50
N HIS A 169 0.34 11.95 37.37
CA HIS A 169 -0.49 12.79 38.23
C HIS A 169 0.28 13.11 39.53
N THR A 170 0.75 14.35 39.66
CA THR A 170 1.44 14.83 40.87
C THR A 170 0.41 15.25 41.92
N HIS A 171 0.21 14.44 42.96
CA HIS A 171 -0.69 14.80 44.06
C HIS A 171 0.03 15.69 45.07
N THR A 172 -0.35 16.97 45.15
CA THR A 172 0.15 17.89 46.19
C THR A 172 -0.68 17.71 47.46
N HIS A 173 -0.05 17.32 48.57
CA HIS A 173 -0.72 17.18 49.87
C HIS A 173 -0.50 18.44 50.70
N THR A 174 -1.58 19.16 51.03
CA THR A 174 -1.56 20.31 51.93
C THR A 174 -1.90 19.83 53.34
N HIS A 175 -0.96 19.92 54.28
CA HIS A 175 -1.20 19.53 55.67
C HIS A 175 -1.74 20.72 56.46
N THR A 176 -3.00 20.64 56.90
CA THR A 176 -3.60 21.60 57.83
C THR A 176 -3.75 20.94 59.19
N HIS A 177 -3.06 21.47 60.20
CA HIS A 177 -3.15 20.98 61.57
C HIS A 177 -4.33 21.68 62.27
N THR A 178 -5.28 20.92 62.80
CA THR A 178 -6.36 21.45 63.65
C THR A 178 -6.61 20.52 64.83
N HIS A 179 -6.76 21.10 66.02
CA HIS A 179 -6.78 20.41 67.31
C HIS A 179 -8.20 19.89 67.66
N THR A 180 -8.26 18.60 67.98
CA THR A 180 -9.23 17.71 68.70
C THR A 180 -10.71 18.08 68.91
N HIS A 181 -11.64 17.22 68.46
CA HIS A 181 -12.58 16.47 69.33
C HIS A 181 -13.11 15.19 68.63
N THR A 182 -13.29 14.12 69.39
CA THR A 182 -13.46 12.73 68.92
C THR A 182 -14.94 12.42 68.59
N HIS A 183 -15.27 12.19 67.32
CA HIS A 183 -16.46 11.41 66.95
C HIS A 183 -16.08 10.42 65.83
N THR A 184 -16.17 9.14 66.15
CA THR A 184 -15.86 8.05 65.20
C THR A 184 -16.95 7.99 64.13
N HIS A 185 -16.65 8.46 62.92
CA HIS A 185 -17.49 8.24 61.75
C HIS A 185 -16.77 7.29 60.79
N THR A 186 -17.28 6.06 60.67
CA THR A 186 -16.81 5.10 59.68
C THR A 186 -17.31 5.54 58.30
N HIS A 187 -16.40 5.86 57.38
CA HIS A 187 -16.75 6.20 56.00
C HIS A 187 -16.39 5.02 55.10
N THR A 188 -17.40 4.36 54.54
CA THR A 188 -17.21 3.30 53.53
C THR A 188 -17.04 3.98 52.17
N HIS A 189 -15.90 3.76 51.50
CA HIS A 189 -15.66 4.28 50.15
C HIS A 189 -15.96 3.17 49.13
N THR A 190 -16.99 3.35 48.31
CA THR A 190 -17.30 2.46 47.19
C THR A 190 -16.47 2.89 45.97
N HIS A 191 -15.65 1.99 45.42
CA HIS A 191 -14.88 2.26 44.22
C HIS A 191 -15.62 1.69 43.00
N THR A 192 -16.05 2.57 42.10
CA THR A 192 -16.71 2.19 40.84
C THR A 192 -15.67 2.15 39.73
N HIS A 193 -15.40 0.97 39.18
CA HIS A 193 -14.47 0.81 38.08
C HIS A 193 -15.18 1.08 36.75
N THR A 194 -14.86 2.20 36.10
CA THR A 194 -15.36 2.53 34.76
C THR A 194 -14.43 1.93 33.71
N HIS A 195 -14.92 1.03 32.87
CA HIS A 195 -14.15 0.47 31.76
C HIS A 195 -14.31 1.35 30.52
N THR A 196 -13.26 2.06 30.15
CA THR A 196 -13.25 2.88 28.93
C THR A 196 -12.84 2.02 27.75
N HIS A 197 -13.71 1.86 26.75
CA HIS A 197 -13.38 1.20 25.49
C HIS A 197 -12.75 2.23 24.54
N THR A 198 -11.46 2.09 24.25
CA THR A 198 -10.75 2.96 23.31
C THR A 198 -10.99 2.46 21.88
N HIS A 199 -11.67 3.26 21.07
CA HIS A 199 -11.74 3.04 19.61
C HIS A 199 -10.53 3.72 18.95
N THR A 200 -9.65 2.92 18.36
CA THR A 200 -8.47 3.42 17.65
C THR A 200 -8.86 3.76 16.20
N HIS A 201 -8.82 5.03 15.84
CA HIS A 201 -8.97 5.47 14.44
C HIS A 201 -7.57 5.74 13.85
N THR A 202 -7.12 4.90 12.93
CA THR A 202 -5.83 5.08 12.24
C THR A 202 -5.97 6.10 11.12
N HIS A 203 -5.34 7.27 11.26
CA HIS A 203 -5.17 8.22 10.14
C HIS A 203 -3.89 7.87 9.38
N THR A 204 -4.03 7.56 8.09
CA THR A 204 -2.91 7.26 7.18
C THR A 204 -2.56 8.49 6.34
N HIS A 205 -1.38 9.08 6.56
CA HIS A 205 -0.78 9.98 5.58
C HIS A 205 -0.20 9.13 4.45
N THR A 206 -0.80 9.25 3.26
CA THR A 206 -0.50 8.34 2.15
C THR A 206 0.59 8.94 1.27
N PHE A 207 1.83 8.49 1.46
CA PHE A 207 2.95 8.81 0.58
C PHE A 207 3.00 7.83 -0.62
N PRO A 208 3.44 8.28 -1.81
CA PRO A 208 3.43 7.44 -3.01
C PRO A 208 4.51 6.36 -2.96
N VAL A 209 4.12 5.09 -3.11
CA VAL A 209 5.02 3.97 -3.38
C VAL A 209 5.20 3.83 -4.89
N SER A 210 6.42 3.81 -5.41
CA SER A 210 6.64 3.56 -6.84
C SER A 210 6.85 2.07 -7.09
N LEU A 211 5.88 1.44 -7.73
CA LEU A 211 6.03 0.11 -8.34
C LEU A 211 6.69 0.32 -9.69
N LYS A 212 8.02 0.30 -9.68
CA LYS A 212 8.84 0.84 -10.75
C LYS A 212 8.83 0.01 -12.02
N HIS A 213 8.62 -1.30 -12.04
CA HIS A 213 8.76 -2.03 -13.30
C HIS A 213 8.05 -3.39 -13.36
N PHE A 214 7.01 -3.47 -14.19
CA PHE A 214 6.48 -4.74 -14.71
C PHE A 214 6.90 -4.92 -16.15
N LEU A 215 7.31 -6.13 -16.50
CA LEU A 215 7.52 -6.53 -17.87
C LEU A 215 6.39 -7.46 -18.32
N PHE A 216 5.93 -7.29 -19.57
CA PHE A 216 5.03 -8.21 -20.26
C PHE A 216 5.83 -8.87 -21.38
N SER A 217 5.79 -10.20 -21.49
CA SER A 217 6.23 -10.93 -22.68
C SER A 217 5.05 -11.53 -23.40
#